data_AF-A0A0S9C4G8-F1
#
_entry.id   AF-A0A0S9C4G8-F1
#
_cell.length_a   1.000
_cell.length_b   1.000
_cell.length_c   1.000
_cell.angle_alpha   90.00
_cell.angle_beta   90.00
_cell.angle_gamma   90.00
#
_symmetry.space_group_name_H-M   'P 1'
#
loop_
_entity.id
_entity.type
_entity.pdbx_description
1 polymer ?
#
loop_
_entity_poly.entity_id
_entity_poly.type
_entity_poly.pdbx_seq_one_letter_code
_entity_poly.pdbx_strand_id
1 'polypeptide(L)'
;MNPLDDLNQRLTQQLEEYLYGIENRPPNASLWLTVVLQAAVCAAVGGGLTFVVGACAGVEDGYALMGLIALGGLAGLWWCVTAMQRRGRRVKEEYVRHGGNPAGTSDLLFGAVVYKIMPDGRWKWPEPSSSSE
;
A
#
# COMPACT_ATOMS: atom_id res chain seq x y z
N MET A 1 8.81 39.55 0.82
CA MET A 1 8.35 38.39 0.02
C MET A 1 8.21 38.87 -1.41
N ASN A 2 8.86 38.17 -2.35
CA ASN A 2 8.84 38.55 -3.76
C ASN A 2 7.49 38.12 -4.36
N PRO A 3 6.80 38.96 -5.15
CA PRO A 3 5.51 38.62 -5.74
C PRO A 3 5.58 37.40 -6.68
N LEU A 4 6.77 37.12 -7.22
CA LEU A 4 7.06 35.91 -8.00
C LEU A 4 7.08 34.64 -7.14
N ASP A 5 7.53 34.72 -5.89
CA ASP A 5 7.55 33.58 -4.97
C ASP A 5 6.12 33.20 -4.56
N ASP A 6 5.26 34.20 -4.28
CA ASP A 6 3.84 33.99 -3.96
C ASP A 6 3.08 33.39 -5.16
N LEU A 7 3.34 33.86 -6.38
CA LEU A 7 2.73 33.30 -7.58
C LEU A 7 3.15 31.85 -7.81
N ASN A 8 4.45 31.56 -7.67
CA ASN A 8 4.98 30.22 -7.84
C ASN A 8 4.38 29.26 -6.79
N GLN A 9 4.34 29.68 -5.53
CA GLN A 9 3.77 28.88 -4.44
C GLN A 9 2.29 28.56 -4.65
N ARG A 10 1.49 29.52 -5.15
CA ARG A 10 0.07 29.29 -5.49
C ARG A 10 -0.10 28.31 -6.64
N LEU A 11 0.73 28.43 -7.68
CA LEU A 11 0.69 27.51 -8.83
C LEU A 11 1.07 26.09 -8.40
N THR A 12 2.07 25.94 -7.53
CA THR A 12 2.46 24.61 -7.01
C THR A 12 1.32 24.00 -6.19
N GLN A 13 0.66 24.78 -5.32
CA GLN A 13 -0.49 24.31 -4.55
C GLN A 13 -1.67 23.87 -5.44
N GLN A 14 -2.01 24.66 -6.46
CA GLN A 14 -3.09 24.28 -7.38
C GLN A 14 -2.75 23.03 -8.19
N LEU A 15 -1.50 22.88 -8.63
CA LEU A 15 -1.05 21.71 -9.35
C LEU A 15 -1.07 20.46 -8.44
N GLU A 16 -0.66 20.58 -7.19
CA GLU A 16 -0.76 19.49 -6.21
C GLU A 16 -2.20 19.10 -5.90
N GLU A 17 -3.10 20.09 -5.75
CA GLU A 17 -4.53 19.84 -5.55
C GLU A 17 -5.15 19.15 -6.76
N TYR A 18 -4.78 19.58 -7.97
CA TYR A 18 -5.22 18.93 -9.19
C TYR A 18 -4.71 17.50 -9.24
N LEU A 19 -3.41 17.25 -9.03
CA LEU A 19 -2.80 15.94 -9.21
C LEU A 19 -3.15 14.92 -8.12
N TYR A 20 -3.33 15.34 -6.87
CA TYR A 20 -3.42 14.45 -5.71
C TYR A 20 -4.66 14.65 -4.85
N GLY A 21 -5.55 15.55 -5.29
CA GLY A 21 -6.84 15.77 -4.67
C GLY A 21 -7.67 14.49 -4.63
N ILE A 22 -8.68 14.51 -3.78
CA ILE A 22 -9.53 13.34 -3.48
C ILE A 22 -10.14 12.69 -4.74
N GLU A 23 -10.43 13.50 -5.76
CA GLU A 23 -10.99 13.07 -7.05
C GLU A 23 -9.96 12.42 -7.98
N ASN A 24 -8.68 12.79 -7.88
CA ASN A 24 -7.61 12.27 -8.74
C ASN A 24 -6.96 11.03 -8.15
N ARG A 25 -7.79 10.00 -8.05
CA ARG A 25 -7.42 8.72 -7.49
C ARG A 25 -6.53 7.90 -8.45
N PRO A 26 -5.46 7.23 -7.96
CA PRO A 26 -4.66 6.34 -8.78
C PRO A 26 -5.50 5.20 -9.39
N PRO A 27 -5.19 4.79 -10.63
CA PRO A 27 -5.94 3.77 -11.34
C PRO A 27 -5.89 2.42 -10.61
N ASN A 28 -6.97 1.63 -10.69
CA ASN A 28 -7.03 0.31 -10.06
C ASN A 28 -5.86 -0.61 -10.43
N ALA A 29 -5.35 -0.50 -11.67
CA ALA A 29 -4.22 -1.29 -12.14
C ALA A 29 -2.93 -1.02 -11.35
N SER A 30 -2.62 0.24 -11.01
CA SER A 30 -1.43 0.57 -10.22
C SER A 30 -1.59 0.10 -8.77
N LEU A 31 -2.79 0.22 -8.21
CA LEU A 31 -3.10 -0.30 -6.87
C LEU A 31 -2.96 -1.82 -6.80
N TRP A 32 -3.38 -2.54 -7.84
CA TRP A 32 -3.19 -3.99 -7.93
C TRP A 32 -1.72 -4.37 -7.98
N LEU A 33 -0.87 -3.61 -8.68
CA LEU A 33 0.57 -3.86 -8.70
C LEU A 33 1.17 -3.77 -7.29
N THR A 34 0.77 -2.76 -6.51
CA THR A 34 1.20 -2.63 -5.11
C THR A 34 0.72 -3.80 -4.26
N VAL A 35 -0.53 -4.24 -4.43
CA VAL A 35 -1.08 -5.43 -3.75
C VAL A 35 -0.25 -6.67 -4.08
N VAL A 36 0.05 -6.91 -5.35
CA VAL A 36 0.83 -8.08 -5.79
C VAL A 36 2.25 -8.02 -5.24
N LEU A 37 2.90 -6.85 -5.28
CA LEU A 37 4.25 -6.67 -4.75
C LEU A 37 4.29 -6.95 -3.25
N GLN A 38 3.35 -6.39 -2.49
CA GLN A 38 3.29 -6.58 -1.05
C GLN A 38 2.95 -8.03 -0.67
N ALA A 39 2.05 -8.66 -1.42
CA ALA A 39 1.76 -10.09 -1.29
C ALA A 39 3.00 -10.96 -1.54
N ALA A 40 3.78 -10.66 -2.58
CA ALA A 40 5.01 -11.39 -2.90
C ALA A 40 6.07 -11.22 -1.79
N VAL A 41 6.26 -10.00 -1.28
CA VAL A 41 7.17 -9.75 -0.16
C VAL A 41 6.72 -10.51 1.09
N CYS A 42 5.44 -10.47 1.43
CA CYS A 42 4.90 -11.22 2.57
C CYS A 42 5.07 -12.74 2.43
N ALA A 43 4.86 -13.29 1.24
CA ALA A 43 5.09 -14.71 0.97
C ALA A 43 6.59 -15.07 1.08
N ALA A 44 7.48 -14.23 0.57
CA ALA A 44 8.93 -14.42 0.69
C ALA A 44 9.41 -14.37 2.15
N VAL A 45 8.89 -13.42 2.95
CA VAL A 45 9.21 -13.32 4.38
C VAL A 45 8.68 -14.53 5.15
N GLY A 46 7.43 -14.95 4.87
CA GLY A 46 6.83 -16.12 5.51
C GLY A 46 7.59 -17.42 5.20
N GLY A 47 7.93 -17.64 3.93
CA GLY A 47 8.71 -18.81 3.51
C GLY A 47 10.17 -18.77 3.99
N GLY A 48 10.79 -17.59 4.02
CA GLY A 48 12.13 -17.41 4.57
C GLY A 48 12.21 -17.69 6.07
N LEU A 49 11.21 -17.25 6.84
CA LEU A 49 11.13 -17.55 8.28
C LEU A 49 11.00 -19.05 8.53
N THR A 50 10.13 -19.75 7.79
CA THR A 50 9.98 -21.20 7.97
C THR A 50 11.20 -21.98 7.48
N PHE A 51 11.91 -21.49 6.47
CA PHE A 51 13.22 -22.03 6.09
C PHE A 51 14.23 -21.93 7.24
N VAL A 52 14.40 -20.74 7.83
CA VAL A 52 15.35 -20.52 8.93
C VAL A 52 15.01 -21.40 10.13
N VAL A 53 13.72 -21.46 10.50
CA VAL A 53 13.25 -22.33 11.60
C VAL A 53 13.49 -23.81 11.28
N GLY A 54 13.19 -24.26 10.06
CA GLY A 54 13.42 -25.64 9.64
C GLY A 54 14.90 -26.02 9.63
N ALA A 55 15.77 -25.11 9.16
CA ALA A 55 17.22 -25.30 9.18
C ALA A 55 17.77 -25.37 10.61
N CYS A 56 17.33 -24.47 11.50
CA CYS A 56 17.73 -24.50 12.92
C CYS A 56 17.21 -25.73 13.67
N ALA A 57 16.07 -26.29 13.26
CA ALA A 57 15.50 -27.51 13.82
C ALA A 57 16.16 -28.79 13.28
N GLY A 58 17.14 -28.69 12.38
CA GLY A 58 17.86 -29.84 11.83
C GLY A 58 17.04 -30.66 10.85
N VAL A 59 16.10 -30.06 10.13
CA VAL A 59 15.33 -30.76 9.07
C VAL A 59 16.26 -30.98 7.86
N GLU A 60 16.74 -32.20 7.70
CA GLU A 60 17.65 -32.59 6.59
C GLU A 60 16.91 -33.09 5.35
N ASP A 61 15.64 -33.50 5.49
CA ASP A 61 14.81 -33.91 4.34
C ASP A 61 14.38 -32.68 3.54
N GLY A 62 14.94 -32.54 2.34
CA GLY A 62 14.66 -31.44 1.42
C GLY A 62 13.19 -31.31 1.04
N TYR A 63 12.42 -32.41 0.98
CA TYR A 63 10.99 -32.35 0.68
C TYR A 63 10.19 -31.80 1.86
N ALA A 64 10.54 -32.19 3.08
CA ALA A 64 9.91 -31.66 4.29
C ALA A 64 10.21 -30.16 4.46
N LEU A 65 11.44 -29.75 4.18
CA LEU A 65 11.84 -28.34 4.22
C LEU A 65 11.09 -27.51 3.18
N MET A 66 11.00 -27.99 1.93
CA MET A 66 10.22 -27.32 0.88
C MET A 66 8.73 -27.21 1.24
N GLY A 67 8.15 -28.25 1.88
CA GLY A 67 6.79 -28.21 2.40
C GLY A 67 6.60 -27.12 3.45
N LEU A 68 7.52 -26.99 4.40
CA LEU A 68 7.50 -25.93 5.43
C LEU A 68 7.65 -24.52 4.84
N ILE A 69 8.50 -24.35 3.83
CA ILE A 69 8.65 -23.07 3.10
C ILE A 69 7.33 -22.71 2.42
N ALA A 70 6.73 -23.65 1.69
CA ALA A 70 5.47 -23.43 0.99
C ALA A 70 4.34 -23.07 1.96
N LEU A 71 4.22 -23.80 3.08
CA LEU A 71 3.23 -23.51 4.12
C LEU A 71 3.47 -22.15 4.78
N GLY A 72 4.73 -21.80 5.07
CA GLY A 72 5.11 -20.50 5.61
C GLY A 72 4.78 -19.36 4.65
N GLY A 73 5.04 -19.53 3.36
CA GLY A 73 4.69 -18.57 2.32
C GLY A 73 3.18 -18.37 2.19
N LEU A 74 2.39 -19.45 2.19
CA LEU A 74 0.93 -19.39 2.17
C LEU A 74 0.36 -18.72 3.42
N ALA A 75 0.90 -19.03 4.61
CA ALA A 75 0.50 -18.40 5.86
C ALA A 75 0.84 -16.90 5.86
N GLY A 76 2.03 -16.53 5.38
CA GLY A 76 2.44 -15.14 5.20
C GLY A 76 1.54 -14.38 4.22
N LEU A 77 1.21 -14.99 3.09
CA LEU A 77 0.27 -14.43 2.10
C LEU A 77 -1.12 -14.23 2.70
N TRP A 78 -1.66 -15.24 3.37
CA TRP A 78 -2.97 -15.19 4.02
C TRP A 78 -3.03 -14.07 5.07
N TRP A 79 -2.02 -13.98 5.92
CA TRP A 79 -1.89 -12.90 6.90
C TRP A 79 -1.86 -11.53 6.24
N CYS A 80 -1.09 -11.38 5.16
CA CYS A 80 -0.94 -10.10 4.47
C CYS A 80 -2.25 -9.66 3.80
N VAL A 81 -2.96 -10.57 3.13
CA VAL A 81 -4.28 -10.30 2.53
C VAL A 81 -5.29 -9.89 3.60
N THR A 82 -5.36 -10.62 4.71
CA THR A 82 -6.31 -10.31 5.79
C THR A 82 -5.97 -8.99 6.48
N ALA A 83 -4.68 -8.67 6.67
CA ALA A 83 -4.22 -7.39 7.19
C ALA A 83 -4.57 -6.23 6.25
N MET A 84 -4.33 -6.39 4.94
CA MET A 84 -4.68 -5.40 3.91
C MET A 84 -6.19 -5.16 3.87
N GLN A 85 -7.03 -6.20 3.92
CA GLN A 85 -8.49 -6.04 3.98
C GLN A 85 -8.96 -5.31 5.24
N ARG A 86 -8.35 -5.58 6.40
CA ARG A 86 -8.68 -4.87 7.66
C ARG A 86 -8.26 -3.40 7.58
N ARG A 87 -7.06 -3.12 7.08
CA ARG A 87 -6.59 -1.75 6.86
C ARG A 87 -7.48 -1.02 5.87
N GLY A 88 -7.78 -1.66 4.75
CA GLY A 88 -8.56 -1.09 3.67
C GLY A 88 -9.97 -0.68 4.06
N ARG A 89 -10.64 -1.44 4.93
CA ARG A 89 -11.92 -1.03 5.52
C ARG A 89 -11.80 0.30 6.27
N ARG A 90 -10.78 0.45 7.13
CA ARG A 90 -10.54 1.69 7.88
C ARG A 90 -10.21 2.87 6.96
N VAL A 91 -9.34 2.64 5.98
CA VAL A 91 -8.93 3.67 5.01
C VAL A 91 -10.10 4.11 4.14
N LYS A 92 -10.96 3.17 3.72
CA LYS A 92 -12.17 3.45 2.95
C LYS A 92 -13.17 4.28 3.75
N GLU A 93 -13.40 3.94 5.02
CA GLU A 93 -14.25 4.73 5.90
C GLU A 93 -13.75 6.16 6.03
N GLU A 94 -12.44 6.34 6.23
CA GLU A 94 -11.81 7.65 6.34
C GLU A 94 -11.91 8.44 5.01
N TYR A 95 -11.65 7.78 3.88
CA TYR A 95 -11.81 8.37 2.55
C TYR A 95 -13.24 8.88 2.30
N VAL A 96 -14.26 8.12 2.72
CA VAL A 96 -15.67 8.54 2.63
C VAL A 96 -15.95 9.73 3.56
N ARG A 97 -15.38 9.75 4.77
CA ARG A 97 -15.53 10.89 5.71
C ARG A 97 -15.00 12.20 5.14
N HIS A 98 -13.96 12.15 4.33
CA HIS A 98 -13.38 13.31 3.67
C HIS A 98 -14.07 13.68 2.34
N GLY A 99 -15.20 13.05 2.00
CA GLY A 99 -16.00 13.35 0.81
C GLY A 99 -15.65 12.51 -0.43
N GLY A 100 -14.84 11.47 -0.28
CA GLY A 100 -14.41 10.62 -1.39
C GLY A 100 -15.48 9.61 -1.81
N ASN A 101 -15.60 9.36 -3.12
CA ASN A 101 -16.50 8.34 -3.65
C ASN A 101 -15.79 6.97 -3.77
N PRO A 102 -16.16 5.94 -2.98
CA PRO A 102 -15.49 4.65 -2.98
C PRO A 102 -15.95 3.71 -4.12
N ALA A 103 -16.86 4.15 -5.00
CA ALA A 103 -17.41 3.33 -6.08
C ALA A 103 -16.31 2.69 -6.94
N GLY A 104 -16.45 1.38 -7.21
CA GLY A 104 -15.49 0.58 -7.97
C GLY A 104 -14.21 0.20 -7.20
N THR A 105 -14.05 0.65 -5.95
CA THR A 105 -12.98 0.37 -4.95
C THR A 105 -13.19 -0.85 -4.07
N SER A 106 -12.46 -1.96 -4.26
CA SER A 106 -12.41 -3.02 -3.25
C SER A 106 -11.60 -2.59 -2.02
N ASP A 107 -11.95 -3.13 -0.87
CA ASP A 107 -11.27 -2.84 0.40
C ASP A 107 -9.79 -3.26 0.33
N LEU A 108 -9.46 -4.32 -0.40
CA LEU A 108 -8.08 -4.75 -0.61
C LEU A 108 -7.23 -3.64 -1.25
N LEU A 109 -7.78 -2.96 -2.25
CA LEU A 109 -7.09 -1.87 -2.94
C LEU A 109 -6.93 -0.66 -2.03
N PHE A 110 -7.93 -0.32 -1.21
CA PHE A 110 -7.78 0.70 -0.16
C PHE A 110 -6.70 0.34 0.86
N GLY A 111 -6.52 -0.95 1.16
CA GLY A 111 -5.50 -1.45 2.07
C GLY A 111 -4.07 -1.27 1.59
N ALA A 112 -3.89 -1.23 0.26
CA ALA A 112 -2.60 -1.03 -0.40
C ALA A 112 -2.22 0.45 -0.58
N VAL A 113 -3.15 1.38 -0.34
CA VAL A 113 -2.85 2.81 -0.55
C VAL A 113 -2.21 3.42 0.69
N VAL A 114 -1.21 4.25 0.45
CA VAL A 114 -0.69 5.21 1.42
C VAL A 114 -1.44 6.52 1.18
N TYR A 115 -2.00 7.13 2.20
CA TYR A 115 -2.69 8.40 2.07
C TYR A 115 -2.15 9.36 3.12
N LYS A 116 -2.29 10.66 2.87
CA LYS A 116 -1.93 11.70 3.84
C LYS A 116 -3.15 12.59 4.06
N ILE A 117 -3.47 12.82 5.32
CA ILE A 117 -4.42 13.88 5.70
C ILE A 117 -3.59 15.14 5.88
N MET A 118 -3.87 16.16 5.08
CA MET A 118 -3.20 17.44 5.17
C MET A 118 -3.67 18.22 6.42
N PRO A 119 -2.89 19.20 6.92
CA PRO A 119 -3.27 19.98 8.13
C PRO A 119 -4.60 20.73 7.99
N ASP A 120 -5.05 20.96 6.76
CA ASP A 120 -6.33 21.57 6.39
C ASP A 120 -7.51 20.57 6.41
N GLY A 121 -7.26 19.31 6.76
CA GLY A 121 -8.27 18.25 6.85
C GLY A 121 -8.62 17.60 5.51
N ARG A 122 -7.87 17.86 4.43
CA ARG A 122 -8.13 17.27 3.12
C ARG A 122 -7.39 15.94 2.91
N TRP A 123 -8.03 15.04 2.16
CA TRP A 123 -7.43 13.78 1.73
C TRP A 123 -6.49 14.01 0.55
N LYS A 124 -5.25 13.53 0.67
CA LYS A 124 -4.26 13.51 -0.42
C LYS A 124 -3.86 12.07 -0.73
N TRP A 125 -3.99 11.68 -2.00
CA TRP A 125 -3.44 10.43 -2.51
C TRP A 125 -1.90 10.48 -2.47
N PRO A 126 -1.20 9.32 -2.43
CA PRO A 126 0.24 9.33 -2.29
C PRO A 126 0.86 9.94 -3.53
N GLU A 127 1.80 10.87 -3.34
CA GLU A 127 2.65 11.34 -4.42
C GLU A 127 3.42 10.14 -4.98
N PRO A 128 3.39 9.88 -6.30
CA PRO A 128 4.35 8.97 -6.90
C PRO A 128 5.74 9.52 -6.56
N SER A 129 6.64 8.66 -6.13
CA SER A 129 8.03 9.00 -5.83
C SER A 129 8.85 9.40 -7.08
N SER A 130 8.20 9.98 -8.08
CA SER A 130 8.83 10.61 -9.24
C SER A 130 9.14 12.07 -8.92
N SER A 131 9.99 12.28 -7.94
CA SER A 131 10.92 13.40 -7.92
C SER A 131 12.25 12.82 -7.48
N SER A 132 13.01 12.40 -8.49
CA SER A 132 14.45 12.27 -8.46
C SER A 132 15.09 13.32 -7.55
N GLU A 133 15.80 12.86 -6.53
CA GLU A 133 17.10 13.44 -6.18
C GLU A 133 18.20 12.64 -6.89
#